data_AF-A0A8P4KSD1-F1
#
_entry.id   AF-A0A8P4KSD1-F1
#
_cell.length_a   1.000
_cell.length_b   1.000
_cell.length_c   1.000
_cell.angle_alpha   90.00
_cell.angle_beta   90.00
_cell.angle_gamma   90.00
#
_symmetry.space_group_name_H-M   'P 1'
#
loop_
_entity.id
_entity.type
_entity.pdbx_description
1 polymer ?
#
loop_
_entity_poly.entity_id
_entity_poly.type
_entity_poly.pdbx_seq_one_letter_code
_entity_poly.pdbx_strand_id
1 'polypeptide(L)' 'NRIKGILLPQLLLSGFDEYMNLVLDDAEEVHMKTKNRKPLGRIMLKGDNITLLQSVSS' A
#
# COMPACT_ATOMS: atom_id res chain seq x y z
N ASN A 1 10.07 -2.01 15.88
CA ASN A 1 8.94 -2.46 16.75
C ASN A 1 7.55 -1.97 16.31
N ARG A 2 7.34 -1.53 15.05
CA ARG A 2 6.01 -1.30 14.46
C ARG A 2 6.06 -1.70 12.99
N ILE A 3 5.50 -2.88 12.64
CA ILE A 3 5.32 -3.24 11.24
C ILE A 3 3.94 -2.70 10.85
N LYS A 4 3.95 -1.56 10.16
CA LYS A 4 2.76 -0.94 9.55
C LYS A 4 2.80 -1.28 8.06
N GLY A 5 1.71 -1.78 7.52
CA GLY A 5 1.56 -2.03 6.09
C GLY A 5 0.39 -1.24 5.53
N ILE A 6 0.38 -1.04 4.22
CA ILE A 6 -0.79 -0.55 3.48
C ILE A 6 -1.40 -1.75 2.77
N LEU A 7 -2.70 -1.96 2.97
CA LEU A 7 -3.46 -2.98 2.28
C LEU A 7 -4.32 -2.33 1.20
N LEU A 8 -4.35 -2.98 0.04
CA LEU A 8 -5.11 -2.54 -1.13
C LEU A 8 -5.97 -3.71 -1.59
N PRO A 9 -7.30 -3.64 -1.39
CA PRO A 9 -8.18 -4.74 -1.75
C PRO A 9 -8.25 -4.97 -3.27
N GLN A 10 -8.00 -3.94 -4.09
CA GLN A 10 -8.07 -3.99 -5.55
C GLN A 10 -6.95 -3.11 -6.15
N LEU A 11 -5.72 -3.62 -6.23
CA LEU A 11 -4.63 -2.90 -6.89
C LEU A 11 -4.50 -3.32 -8.36
N LEU A 12 -4.81 -2.43 -9.30
CA LEU A 12 -4.47 -2.59 -10.71
C LEU A 12 -3.16 -1.86 -11.02
N LEU A 13 -2.07 -2.62 -11.19
CA LEU A 13 -0.76 -2.09 -11.59
C LEU A 13 -0.77 -1.80 -13.10
N SER A 14 -0.90 -0.54 -13.53
CA SER A 14 -0.86 -0.16 -14.96
C SER A 14 0.54 0.17 -15.50
N GLY A 15 1.59 0.11 -14.68
CA GLY A 15 2.97 0.33 -15.14
C GLY A 15 3.91 0.72 -13.99
N PHE A 16 5.18 0.36 -14.12
CA PHE A 16 6.27 0.73 -13.23
C PHE A 16 7.21 1.64 -14.01
N ASP A 17 7.17 2.94 -13.74
CA ASP A 17 8.03 3.95 -14.38
C ASP A 17 9.25 4.27 -13.49
N GLU A 18 10.12 5.17 -13.96
CA GLU A 18 11.39 5.53 -13.30
C GLU A 18 11.24 6.08 -11.88
N TYR A 19 10.03 6.50 -11.49
CA TYR A 19 9.76 7.06 -10.17
C TYR A 19 8.84 6.19 -9.32
N MET A 20 8.19 5.17 -9.89
CA MET A 20 7.29 4.22 -9.21
C MET A 20 6.23 4.88 -8.31
N ASN A 21 5.81 6.11 -8.62
CA ASN A 21 4.78 6.77 -7.84
C ASN A 21 3.44 6.05 -8.06
N LEU A 22 2.74 5.73 -6.98
CA LEU A 22 1.46 5.01 -7.05
C LEU A 22 0.34 5.88 -6.50
N VAL A 23 -0.76 5.96 -7.25
CA VAL A 23 -2.03 6.47 -6.73
C VAL A 23 -2.89 5.27 -6.38
N LEU A 24 -3.35 5.24 -5.13
CA LEU A 24 -4.07 4.12 -4.54
C LEU A 24 -5.46 4.60 -4.12
N ASP A 25 -6.49 3.93 -4.62
CA ASP A 25 -7.87 4.11 -4.16
C ASP A 25 -8.20 3.11 -3.04
N ASP A 26 -9.09 3.49 -2.14
CA ASP A 26 -9.59 2.68 -1.01
C ASP A 26 -8.50 2.02 -0.15
N ALA A 27 -7.38 2.73 0.08
CA ALA A 27 -6.26 2.21 0.85
C ALA A 27 -6.59 2.10 2.35
N GLU A 28 -6.04 1.08 3.01
CA GLU A 28 -6.13 0.88 4.45
C GLU A 28 -4.74 0.78 5.09
N GLU A 29 -4.50 1.49 6.18
CA GLU A 29 -3.34 1.25 7.06
C GLU A 29 -3.62 0.06 7.96
N VAL A 30 -2.72 -0.93 7.96
CA VAL A 30 -2.85 -2.14 8.78
C VAL A 30 -1.69 -2.22 9.76
N HIS A 31 -2.04 -2.29 11.06
CA HIS A 31 -1.08 -2.65 12.11
C HIS A 31 -0.93 -4.18 12.17
N MET A 32 0.21 -4.72 11.72
CA MET A 32 0.39 -6.16 11.59
C MET A 32 0.25 -6.94 12.92
N LYS A 33 0.64 -6.32 14.04
CA LYS A 33 0.58 -6.93 15.38
C LYS A 33 -0.83 -6.94 15.98
N THR A 34 -1.54 -5.83 15.87
CA THR A 34 -2.87 -5.67 16.49
C THR A 34 -4.01 -5.98 15.52
N LYS A 35 -3.70 -6.20 14.25
CA LYS A 35 -4.66 -6.37 13.13
C LYS A 35 -5.65 -5.21 12.97
N ASN A 36 -5.37 -4.07 13.61
CA ASN A 36 -6.19 -2.88 13.49
C ASN A 36 -6.03 -2.29 12.08
N ARG A 37 -7.17 -1.92 11.48
CA ARG A 37 -7.24 -1.34 10.14
C ARG A 37 -7.80 0.07 10.24
N LYS A 38 -7.16 1.01 9.56
CA LYS A 38 -7.60 2.39 9.45
C LYS A 38 -7.80 2.74 7.98
N PRO A 39 -9.01 3.09 7.53
CA PRO A 39 -9.23 3.54 6.18
C PRO A 39 -8.50 4.87 5.94
N LEU A 40 -7.79 4.96 4.83
CA LEU A 40 -7.07 6.15 4.38
C LEU A 40 -7.73 6.80 3.16
N GLY A 41 -8.49 6.02 2.37
CA GLY A 41 -9.10 6.50 1.12
C GLY A 41 -8.06 6.63 0.01
N ARG A 42 -8.16 7.70 -0.78
CA ARG A 42 -7.24 7.97 -1.90
C ARG A 42 -5.92 8.53 -1.38
N ILE A 43 -4.81 7.83 -1.64
CA ILE A 43 -3.45 8.27 -1.25
C ILE A 43 -2.48 8.17 -2.43
N MET A 44 -1.42 8.98 -2.38
CA MET A 44 -0.29 8.87 -3.30
C MET A 44 0.94 8.37 -2.54
N LEU A 45 1.50 7.26 -2.97
CA LEU A 45 2.79 6.76 -2.51
C LEU A 45 3.87 7.22 -3.45
N LYS A 46 4.91 7.86 -2.91
CA LYS A 46 6.09 8.20 -3.68
C LYS A 46 7.02 7.00 -3.79
N GLY A 47 7.52 6.70 -4.98
CA GLY A 47 8.28 5.47 -5.22
C GLY A 47 9.68 5.45 -4.60
N ASP A 48 10.24 6.62 -4.25
CA ASP A 48 11.44 6.74 -3.42
C ASP A 48 11.26 6.15 -1.99
N ASN A 49 10.02 5.99 -1.53
CA ASN A 49 9.69 5.44 -0.21
C ASN A 49 9.13 4.00 -0.27
N ILE A 50 9.08 3.38 -1.44
CA ILE A 50 8.57 2.00 -1.62
C ILE A 50 9.75 1.02 -1.48
N THR A 51 9.76 0.22 -0.41
CA THR A 51 10.80 -0.81 -0.17
C THR A 51 10.40 -2.19 -0.68
N LEU A 52 9.10 -2.54 -0.61
CA LEU A 52 8.58 -3.85 -1.02
C LEU A 52 7.12 -3.69 -1.45
N LEU A 53 6.80 -4.18 -2.65
CA LEU A 53 5.44 -4.35 -3.12
C LEU A 53 5.18 -5.85 -3.30
N GLN A 54 4.19 -6.38 -2.57
CA GLN A 54 3.88 -7.80 -2.57
C GLN A 54 2.40 -7.98 -2.84
N SER A 55 2.08 -8.84 -3.82
CA SER A 55 0.72 -9.31 -4.02
C SER A 55 0.32 -10.21 -2.86
N VAL A 56 -0.83 -9.95 -2.25
CA VAL A 56 -1.45 -10.85 -1.29
C VAL A 56 -2.29 -11.87 -2.07
N SER A 57 -1.70 -13.04 -2.35
CA SER A 57 -2.46 -14.20 -2.83
C SER A 57 -3.27 -14.77 -1.67
N SER A 58 -4.57 -14.98 -1.89
CA SER A 58 -5.40 -15.81 -0.98
C SER A 58 -5.08 -17.29 -1.14
#